data_AF-A0A5E9AU15-F1
#
_entry.id   AF-A0A5E9AU15-F1
#
_cell.length_a   1.000
_cell.length_b   1.000
_cell.length_c   1.000
_cell.angle_alpha   90.00
_cell.angle_beta   90.00
_cell.angle_gamma   90.00
#
_symmetry.space_group_name_H-M   'P 1'
#
loop_
_entity.id
_entity.type
_entity.pdbx_description
1 polymer ?
#
loop_
_entity_poly.entity_id
_entity_poly.type
_entity_poly.pdbx_seq_one_letter_code
_entity_poly.pdbx_strand_id
1 'polypeptide(L)'
;MLEMLSLLACFACAEAASLPVPDGGTPVDVELVLAVDISQSMDEDEFALQRAGYVEALRHRDFINAVRSGTNGRIALAYFEWAGVVRDDGVIAWQVIDGED
;
A
#
# COMPACT_ATOMS: atom_id res chain seq x y z
N MET A 1 50.03 -21.12 27.90
CA MET A 1 49.97 -19.76 27.34
C MET A 1 49.64 -19.72 25.84
N LEU A 2 49.47 -20.87 25.16
CA LEU A 2 49.12 -20.94 23.73
C LEU A 2 47.65 -21.32 23.46
N GLU A 3 46.95 -21.95 24.41
CA GLU A 3 45.55 -22.39 24.21
C GLU A 3 44.53 -21.24 24.23
N MET A 4 44.88 -20.10 24.84
CA MET A 4 43.97 -18.95 24.96
C MET A 4 43.83 -18.17 23.64
N LEU A 5 44.76 -18.35 22.70
CA LEU A 5 44.77 -17.61 21.44
C LEU A 5 43.94 -18.29 20.34
N SER A 6 43.58 -19.57 20.50
CA SER A 6 42.78 -20.31 19.52
C SER A 6 41.28 -19.97 19.60
N LEU A 7 40.79 -19.55 20.76
CA LEU A 7 39.38 -19.19 20.97
C LEU A 7 38.96 -17.85 20.36
N LEU A 8 39.91 -17.00 19.94
CA LEU A 8 39.58 -15.75 19.22
C LEU A 8 39.41 -15.92 17.71
N ALA A 9 39.78 -17.06 17.13
CA ALA A 9 39.80 -17.22 15.67
C ALA A 9 38.45 -17.61 15.05
N CYS A 10 37.47 -18.07 15.84
CA CYS A 10 36.18 -18.54 15.31
C CYS A 10 35.07 -17.48 15.25
N PHE A 11 35.29 -16.26 15.73
CA PHE A 11 34.27 -15.19 15.66
C PHE A 11 34.30 -14.36 14.37
N ALA A 12 35.27 -14.60 13.46
CA ALA A 12 35.44 -13.80 12.25
C ALA A 12 34.51 -14.21 11.08
N CYS A 13 33.71 -15.27 11.24
CA CYS A 13 32.67 -15.64 10.28
C CYS A 13 31.28 -15.45 10.89
N ALA A 14 31.04 -14.32 11.55
CA ALA A 14 29.68 -13.80 11.59
C ALA A 14 29.34 -13.43 10.15
N GLU A 15 28.68 -14.36 9.45
CA GLU A 15 28.08 -14.16 8.15
C GLU A 15 27.44 -12.77 8.14
N ALA A 16 27.85 -11.96 7.17
CA ALA A 16 27.08 -10.79 6.79
C ALA A 16 25.72 -11.33 6.35
N ALA A 17 24.78 -11.44 7.28
CA ALA A 17 23.40 -11.73 6.98
C ALA A 17 22.98 -10.64 6.00
N SER A 18 22.76 -11.03 4.75
CA SER A 18 22.14 -10.16 3.77
C SER A 18 20.83 -9.70 4.38
N LEU A 19 20.79 -8.45 4.84
CA LEU A 19 19.54 -7.83 5.23
C LEU A 19 18.61 -8.02 4.02
N PRO A 20 17.39 -8.56 4.21
CA PRO A 20 16.46 -8.65 3.11
C PRO A 20 16.33 -7.25 2.53
N VAL A 21 16.82 -7.07 1.30
CA VAL A 21 16.53 -5.88 0.53
C VAL A 21 15.01 -5.90 0.43
N PRO A 22 14.31 -4.86 0.90
CA PRO A 22 12.87 -4.79 0.71
C PRO A 22 12.63 -5.04 -0.77
N ASP A 23 11.82 -6.05 -1.09
CA ASP A 23 11.31 -6.18 -2.45
C ASP A 23 10.72 -4.80 -2.76
N GLY A 24 11.20 -4.14 -3.81
CA GLY A 24 11.07 -2.70 -4.04
C GLY A 24 9.64 -2.22 -4.33
N GLY A 25 8.64 -3.00 -3.90
CA GLY A 25 7.26 -2.94 -4.31
C GLY A 25 7.11 -3.40 -5.76
N THR A 26 5.90 -3.80 -6.11
CA THR A 26 5.49 -3.87 -7.51
C THR A 26 5.52 -2.44 -8.07
N PRO A 27 6.27 -2.13 -9.14
CA PRO A 27 6.27 -0.80 -9.72
C PRO A 27 4.88 -0.39 -10.20
N VAL A 28 4.39 0.76 -9.77
CA VAL A 28 3.08 1.32 -10.15
C VAL A 28 3.26 2.69 -10.80
N ASP A 29 2.31 3.07 -11.66
CA ASP A 29 2.33 4.39 -12.30
C ASP A 29 1.86 5.50 -11.34
N VAL A 30 0.95 5.16 -10.42
CA VAL A 30 0.37 6.06 -9.41
C VAL A 30 0.13 5.31 -8.10
N GLU A 31 0.46 5.96 -6.99
CA GLU A 31 0.01 5.58 -5.64
C GLU A 31 -1.12 6.53 -5.23
N LEU A 32 -2.34 6.00 -5.09
CA LEU A 32 -3.57 6.75 -4.83
C LEU A 32 -4.12 6.43 -3.44
N VAL A 33 -4.39 7.46 -2.64
CA VAL A 33 -5.03 7.33 -1.33
C VAL A 33 -6.42 7.96 -1.35
N LEU A 34 -7.44 7.18 -0.99
CA LEU A 34 -8.79 7.68 -0.72
C LEU A 34 -8.97 7.89 0.79
N ALA A 35 -8.81 9.13 1.24
CA ALA A 35 -9.06 9.54 2.62
C ALA A 35 -10.50 10.06 2.75
N VAL A 36 -11.36 9.24 3.35
CA VAL A 36 -12.81 9.40 3.27
C VAL A 36 -13.36 10.00 4.55
N ASP A 37 -13.99 11.16 4.44
CA ASP A 37 -14.61 11.85 5.58
C ASP A 37 -15.86 11.10 6.05
N ILE A 38 -15.92 10.86 7.34
CA ILE A 38 -17.04 10.26 8.06
C ILE A 38 -17.47 11.07 9.29
N SER A 39 -17.27 12.38 9.20
CA SER A 39 -17.67 13.36 10.20
C SER A 39 -19.16 13.31 10.52
N GLN A 40 -19.55 13.84 11.68
CA GLN A 40 -20.94 13.82 12.16
C GLN A 40 -21.92 14.62 11.29
N SER A 41 -21.43 15.48 10.39
CA SER A 41 -22.28 16.20 9.44
C SER A 41 -22.77 15.34 8.29
N MET A 42 -22.19 14.15 8.10
CA MET A 42 -22.53 13.22 7.03
C MET A 42 -23.69 12.31 7.45
N ASP A 43 -24.69 12.16 6.59
CA ASP A 43 -25.74 11.16 6.76
C ASP A 43 -25.48 9.85 5.98
N GLU A 44 -26.32 8.83 6.22
CA GLU A 44 -26.16 7.50 5.59
C GLU A 44 -26.27 7.54 4.06
N ASP A 45 -27.12 8.40 3.53
CA ASP A 45 -27.33 8.54 2.09
C ASP A 45 -26.13 9.24 1.45
N GLU A 46 -25.57 10.27 2.09
CA GLU A 46 -24.33 10.91 1.69
C GLU A 46 -23.15 9.94 1.71
N PHE A 47 -23.05 9.08 2.73
CA PHE A 47 -22.03 8.02 2.78
C PHE A 47 -22.16 7.01 1.65
N ALA A 48 -23.40 6.59 1.35
CA ALA A 48 -23.65 5.68 0.25
C ALA A 48 -23.31 6.34 -1.10
N LEU A 49 -23.73 7.59 -1.30
CA LEU A 49 -23.49 8.34 -2.53
C LEU A 49 -22.00 8.56 -2.78
N GLN A 50 -21.25 8.96 -1.76
CA GLN A 50 -19.82 9.20 -1.87
C GLN A 50 -19.06 7.91 -2.26
N ARG A 51 -19.35 6.78 -1.59
CA ARG A 51 -18.74 5.48 -1.91
C ARG A 51 -19.15 4.95 -3.28
N ALA A 52 -20.42 5.13 -3.65
CA ALA A 52 -20.89 4.81 -4.99
C ALA A 52 -20.14 5.63 -6.06
N GLY A 53 -19.86 6.90 -5.78
CA GLY A 53 -19.06 7.76 -6.66
C GLY A 53 -17.64 7.25 -6.87
N TYR A 54 -16.97 6.76 -5.82
CA TYR A 54 -15.65 6.15 -5.95
C TYR A 54 -15.70 4.87 -6.79
N VAL A 55 -16.68 4.00 -6.54
CA VAL A 55 -16.87 2.76 -7.30
C VAL A 55 -17.12 3.06 -8.79
N GLU A 56 -17.98 4.03 -9.08
CA GLU A 56 -18.28 4.44 -10.45
C GLU A 56 -17.03 5.02 -11.13
N ALA A 57 -16.29 5.90 -10.46
CA ALA A 57 -15.06 6.49 -11.01
C ALA A 57 -14.00 5.42 -11.31
N LEU A 58 -13.77 4.48 -10.40
CA LEU A 58 -12.79 3.40 -10.59
C LEU A 58 -13.20 2.40 -11.66
N ARG A 59 -14.50 2.24 -11.93
CA ARG A 59 -15.04 1.39 -13.00
C ARG A 59 -15.23 2.13 -14.33
N HIS A 60 -15.10 3.45 -14.33
CA HIS A 60 -15.32 4.25 -15.52
C HIS A 60 -14.25 3.94 -16.59
N ARG A 61 -14.68 3.81 -17.85
CA ARG A 61 -13.79 3.43 -18.97
C ARG A 61 -12.61 4.39 -19.11
N ASP A 62 -12.81 5.68 -18.88
CA ASP A 62 -11.73 6.66 -19.01
C ASP A 62 -10.66 6.49 -17.93
N PHE A 63 -11.06 6.16 -16.70
CA PHE A 63 -10.12 5.84 -15.63
C PHE A 63 -9.32 4.59 -15.96
N ILE A 64 -10.00 3.52 -16.40
CA ILE A 64 -9.36 2.25 -16.79
C ILE A 64 -8.38 2.48 -17.95
N ASN A 65 -8.78 3.24 -18.96
CA ASN A 65 -7.92 3.57 -20.10
C ASN A 65 -6.71 4.41 -19.67
N ALA A 66 -6.89 5.36 -18.75
CA ALA A 66 -5.80 6.17 -18.21
C ALA A 66 -4.78 5.29 -17.47
N VAL A 67 -5.23 4.40 -16.57
CA VAL A 67 -4.37 3.45 -15.85
C VAL A 67 -3.60 2.56 -16.84
N ARG A 68 -4.29 1.99 -17.82
CA ARG A 68 -3.67 1.10 -18.85
C ARG A 68 -2.71 1.84 -19.79
N SER A 69 -2.82 3.15 -19.91
CA SER A 69 -1.91 3.96 -20.72
C SER A 69 -0.59 4.29 -20.02
N GLY A 70 -0.50 4.04 -18.71
CA GLY A 70 0.72 4.18 -17.93
C GLY A 70 1.81 3.19 -18.34
N THR A 71 3.05 3.46 -17.92
CA THR A 71 4.21 2.63 -18.28
C THR A 71 4.10 1.22 -17.70
N ASN A 72 3.56 1.11 -16.49
CA ASN A 72 3.40 -0.14 -15.75
C ASN A 72 1.98 -0.74 -15.90
N GLY A 73 1.02 0.06 -16.38
CA GLY A 73 -0.37 -0.33 -16.60
C GLY A 73 -1.14 -0.62 -15.31
N ARG A 74 -0.71 -0.07 -14.18
CA ARG A 74 -1.22 -0.41 -12.84
C ARG A 74 -1.05 0.71 -11.83
N ILE A 75 -1.90 0.71 -10.82
CA ILE A 75 -1.83 1.66 -9.69
C ILE A 75 -1.78 0.91 -8.36
N ALA A 76 -1.33 1.58 -7.31
CA ALA A 76 -1.59 1.16 -5.93
C ALA A 76 -2.70 2.04 -5.35
N LEU A 77 -3.68 1.43 -4.68
CA LEU A 77 -4.78 2.12 -4.01
C LEU A 77 -4.80 1.78 -2.53
N ALA A 78 -4.84 2.79 -1.67
CA ALA A 78 -5.18 2.65 -0.25
C ALA A 78 -6.44 3.46 0.06
N TYR A 79 -7.16 3.04 1.09
CA TYR A 79 -8.39 3.68 1.53
C TYR A 79 -8.41 3.77 3.05
N PHE A 80 -8.82 4.90 3.60
CA PHE A 80 -9.13 4.99 5.03
C PHE A 80 -10.27 5.96 5.31
N GLU A 81 -11.05 5.67 6.35
CA GLU A 81 -12.08 6.56 6.88
C GLU A 81 -11.54 7.40 8.05
N TRP A 82 -11.93 8.68 8.13
CA TRP A 82 -11.50 9.57 9.21
C TRP A 82 -12.60 10.53 9.70
N ALA A 83 -12.62 10.75 11.02
CA ALA A 83 -13.41 11.79 11.70
C ALA A 83 -12.62 12.28 12.92
N GLY A 84 -11.75 13.27 12.71
CA GLY A 84 -10.78 13.74 13.72
C GLY A 84 -9.60 12.77 13.92
N VAL A 85 -9.86 11.47 14.04
CA VAL A 85 -8.87 10.39 13.99
C VAL A 85 -9.24 9.38 12.89
N VAL A 86 -8.27 8.59 12.44
CA VAL A 86 -8.52 7.46 11.53
C VAL A 86 -9.33 6.40 12.29
N ARG A 87 -10.30 5.79 11.61
CA ARG A 87 -11.03 4.65 12.15
C ARG A 87 -10.27 3.36 11.93
N ASP A 88 -10.04 2.62 13.00
CA ASP A 88 -9.32 1.35 12.95
C ASP A 88 -9.98 0.31 12.03
N ASP A 89 -11.32 0.29 11.97
CA ASP A 89 -12.11 -0.62 11.12
C ASP A 89 -12.35 -0.10 9.70
N GLY A 90 -11.95 1.14 9.42
CA GLY A 90 -12.17 1.83 8.15
C GLY A 90 -10.94 1.86 7.24
N VAL A 91 -9.93 1.02 7.48
CA VAL A 91 -8.65 1.04 6.73
C VAL A 91 -8.54 -0.16 5.78
N ILE A 92 -8.21 0.12 4.52
CA ILE A 92 -7.77 -0.87 3.55
C ILE A 92 -6.32 -0.51 3.18
N ALA A 93 -5.41 -1.42 3.52
CA ALA A 93 -4.00 -1.32 3.16
C ALA A 93 -3.82 -1.34 1.63
N TRP A 94 -2.66 -0.88 1.15
CA TRP A 94 -2.32 -0.83 -0.27
C TRP A 94 -2.71 -2.09 -1.04
N GLN A 95 -3.53 -1.92 -2.07
CA GLN A 95 -3.85 -2.93 -3.06
C GLN A 95 -3.29 -2.50 -4.40
N VAL A 96 -2.55 -3.39 -5.08
CA VAL A 96 -2.19 -3.18 -6.47
C VAL A 96 -3.39 -3.51 -7.34
N ILE A 97 -3.75 -2.59 -8.22
CA ILE A 97 -4.79 -2.75 -9.24
C ILE A 97 -4.08 -2.80 -10.58
N ASP A 98 -3.89 -4.00 -11.10
CA ASP A 98 -3.45 -4.30 -12.46
C ASP A 98 -4.60 -4.95 -13.22
N GLY A 99 -4.76 -4.60 -14.51
CA GLY A 99 -6.00 -4.83 -15.25
C GLY A 99 -6.27 -6.27 -15.73
N GLU A 100 -5.97 -7.29 -14.92
CA GLU A 100 -6.30 -8.71 -15.18
C GLU A 100 -7.56 -9.14 -14.38
N ASP A 101 -8.57 -9.59 -15.14
CA ASP A 101 -9.91 -10.13 -14.82
C ASP A 101 -10.67 -9.62 -13.57
#